data_AF-A0A7S3IRM3-F1
#
_entry.id   AF-A0A7S3IRM3-F1
#
_cell.length_a   1.000
_cell.length_b   1.000
_cell.length_c   1.000
_cell.angle_alpha   90.00
_cell.angle_beta   90.00
_cell.angle_gamma   90.00
#
_symmetry.space_group_name_H-M   'P 1'
#
loop_
_entity.id
_entity.type
_entity.pdbx_description
1 polymer ?
#
loop_
_entity_poly.entity_id
_entity_poly.type
_entity_poly.pdbx_seq_one_letter_code
_entity_poly.pdbx_strand_id
1 'polypeptide(L)'
;AKINNNMNNLLEQLASCTATEEQKADAFSQIEHQLKTQYDNLVDGSGPIACPMLNCKRAYKTKYSLWRHFQTHNPRKPHSCTICNKSFSLVQYLRDHMNLHSGDKPYKCDFPGCKASFSQAGKLSFHKRQ
;
A
#
# COMPACT_ATOMS: atom_id res chain seq x y z
N ALA A 1 17.40 20.81 -8.09
CA ALA A 1 17.64 19.62 -8.94
C ALA A 1 18.60 18.60 -8.27
N LYS A 2 18.29 18.07 -7.08
CA LYS A 2 19.17 17.09 -6.39
C LYS A 2 18.42 16.01 -5.61
N ILE A 3 17.30 15.48 -6.12
CA ILE A 3 16.53 14.45 -5.39
C ILE A 3 16.45 13.09 -6.12
N ASN A 4 16.85 12.97 -7.39
CA ASN A 4 16.45 11.80 -8.20
C ASN A 4 17.52 10.71 -8.48
N ASN A 5 18.73 10.80 -7.91
CA ASN A 5 19.81 9.86 -8.26
C ASN A 5 20.01 8.69 -7.29
N ASN A 6 19.39 8.69 -6.11
CA ASN A 6 19.66 7.66 -5.10
C ASN A 6 18.68 6.47 -5.15
N MET A 7 17.43 6.69 -5.57
CA MET A 7 16.39 5.67 -5.50
C MET A 7 16.44 4.66 -6.67
N ASN A 8 16.84 5.10 -7.86
CA ASN A 8 17.08 4.19 -8.99
C ASN A 8 18.29 3.27 -8.72
N ASN A 9 19.32 3.79 -8.03
CA ASN A 9 20.53 3.04 -7.68
C ASN A 9 20.21 1.86 -6.73
N LEU A 10 19.34 2.07 -5.74
CA LEU A 10 18.93 1.02 -4.80
C LEU A 10 18.05 -0.08 -5.44
N LEU A 11 17.17 0.27 -6.38
CA LEU A 11 16.35 -0.71 -7.11
C LEU A 11 17.19 -1.51 -8.14
N GLU A 12 18.17 -0.88 -8.78
CA GLU A 12 19.15 -1.56 -9.67
C GLU A 12 20.12 -2.46 -8.88
N GLN A 13 20.54 -2.05 -7.68
CA GLN A 13 21.32 -2.88 -6.76
C GLN A 13 20.54 -4.12 -6.30
N LEU A 14 19.23 -3.99 -6.00
CA LEU A 14 18.38 -5.14 -5.64
C LEU A 14 18.13 -6.10 -6.81
N ALA A 15 18.11 -5.59 -8.05
CA ALA A 15 17.92 -6.40 -9.26
C ALA A 15 19.18 -7.19 -9.67
N SER A 16 20.37 -6.79 -9.22
CA SER A 16 21.66 -7.41 -9.57
C SER A 16 22.31 -8.21 -8.43
N CYS A 17 21.80 -8.12 -7.20
CA CYS A 17 22.33 -8.85 -6.05
C CYS A 17 21.92 -10.34 -6.03
N THR A 18 22.89 -11.23 -5.84
CA THR A 18 22.72 -12.65 -5.43
C THR A 18 22.29 -12.80 -3.96
N ALA A 19 21.63 -11.78 -3.42
CA ALA A 19 21.30 -11.64 -2.01
C ALA A 19 20.17 -12.60 -1.60
N THR A 20 20.23 -13.10 -0.36
CA THR A 20 19.19 -13.94 0.23
C THR A 20 17.88 -13.15 0.38
N GLU A 21 16.74 -13.86 0.50
CA GLU A 21 15.43 -13.21 0.67
C GLU A 21 15.38 -12.28 1.91
N GLU A 22 16.18 -12.56 2.94
CA GLU A 22 16.38 -11.70 4.12
C GLU A 22 17.13 -10.40 3.80
N GLN A 23 18.24 -10.47 3.06
CA GLN A 23 19.01 -9.29 2.66
C GLN A 23 18.22 -8.36 1.74
N LYS A 24 17.35 -8.93 0.88
CA LYS A 24 16.38 -8.14 0.10
C LYS A 24 15.37 -7.47 1.03
N ALA A 25 14.78 -8.22 1.98
CA ALA A 25 13.81 -7.69 2.94
C ALA A 25 14.36 -6.52 3.79
N ASP A 26 15.63 -6.58 4.20
CA ASP A 26 16.30 -5.52 4.97
C ASP A 26 16.56 -4.27 4.14
N ALA A 27 17.08 -4.41 2.91
CA ALA A 27 17.24 -3.31 1.98
C ALA A 27 15.88 -2.64 1.66
N PHE A 28 14.82 -3.44 1.52
CA PHE A 28 13.46 -2.93 1.36
C PHE A 28 12.96 -2.17 2.60
N SER A 29 13.23 -2.67 3.81
CA SER A 29 12.85 -2.02 5.07
C SER A 29 13.57 -0.66 5.24
N GLN A 30 14.85 -0.59 4.81
CA GLN A 30 15.63 0.65 4.82
C GLN A 30 15.12 1.68 3.80
N ILE A 31 14.75 1.26 2.59
CA ILE A 31 14.12 2.12 1.59
C ILE A 31 12.77 2.63 2.10
N GLU A 32 11.97 1.75 2.71
CA GLU A 32 10.68 2.08 3.31
C GLU A 32 10.82 3.16 4.40
N HIS A 33 11.80 2.99 5.29
CA HIS A 33 12.13 3.92 6.36
C HIS A 33 12.67 5.26 5.83
N GLN A 34 13.55 5.26 4.83
CA GLN A 34 14.05 6.49 4.19
C GLN A 34 12.91 7.27 3.52
N LEU A 35 12.01 6.59 2.82
CA LEU A 35 10.85 7.21 2.19
C LEU A 35 9.82 7.71 3.20
N LYS A 36 9.63 6.99 4.31
CA LYS A 36 8.80 7.42 5.45
C LYS A 36 9.35 8.70 6.09
N THR A 37 10.67 8.76 6.27
CA THR A 37 11.37 9.94 6.80
C THR A 37 11.26 11.12 5.83
N GLN A 38 11.40 10.88 4.52
CA GLN A 38 11.18 11.91 3.49
C GLN A 38 9.72 12.36 3.44
N TYR A 39 8.76 11.44 3.65
CA TYR A 39 7.32 11.70 3.74
C TYR A 39 6.99 12.61 4.93
N ASP A 40 7.56 12.35 6.12
CA ASP A 40 7.26 13.15 7.32
C ASP A 40 7.76 14.59 7.15
N ASN A 41 8.85 14.78 6.39
CA ASN A 41 9.47 16.07 6.12
C ASN A 41 8.87 16.90 4.97
N LEU A 42 7.93 16.37 4.15
CA LEU A 42 7.27 17.23 3.16
C LEU A 42 6.34 18.22 3.89
N VAL A 43 6.61 19.51 3.76
CA VAL A 43 5.79 20.57 4.38
C VAL A 43 4.45 20.66 3.62
N ASP A 44 3.34 20.71 4.35
CA ASP A 44 2.00 20.90 3.76
C ASP A 44 1.93 22.29 3.12
N GLY A 45 2.12 22.34 1.80
CA GLY A 45 2.10 23.59 1.07
C GLY A 45 2.14 23.40 -0.44
N SER A 46 0.98 23.57 -1.09
CA SER A 46 0.82 24.08 -2.46
C SER A 46 0.93 23.15 -3.71
N GLY A 47 0.94 21.82 -3.60
CA GLY A 47 0.88 21.02 -4.84
C GLY A 47 0.77 19.50 -4.71
N PRO A 48 0.37 18.82 -5.80
CA PRO A 48 0.39 17.36 -5.85
C PRO A 48 1.83 16.84 -5.79
N ILE A 49 2.06 15.89 -4.89
CA ILE A 49 3.36 15.24 -4.66
C ILE A 49 3.53 14.15 -5.73
N ALA A 50 4.55 14.29 -6.57
CA ALA A 50 4.84 13.33 -7.64
C ALA A 50 5.43 12.02 -7.11
N CYS A 51 5.15 10.91 -7.81
CA CYS A 51 5.81 9.64 -7.56
C CYS A 51 7.29 9.75 -7.93
N PRO A 52 8.22 9.36 -7.04
CA PRO A 52 9.65 9.49 -7.32
C PRO A 52 10.15 8.46 -8.36
N MET A 53 9.35 7.46 -8.75
CA MET A 53 9.75 6.40 -9.68
C MET A 53 9.89 6.91 -11.11
N LEU A 54 11.03 6.64 -11.76
CA LEU A 54 11.39 7.19 -13.08
C LEU A 54 10.33 6.95 -14.17
N ASN A 55 9.68 5.78 -14.15
CA ASN A 55 8.64 5.40 -15.11
C ASN A 55 7.21 5.62 -14.60
N CYS A 56 7.05 6.36 -13.51
CA CYS A 56 5.73 6.68 -12.95
C CYS A 56 5.43 8.19 -12.99
N LYS A 57 4.42 8.55 -13.77
CA LYS A 57 3.98 9.95 -13.94
C LYS A 57 2.84 10.35 -12.98
N ARG A 58 2.54 9.54 -11.96
CA ARG A 58 1.42 9.79 -11.04
C ARG A 58 1.80 10.79 -9.97
N ALA A 59 0.87 11.66 -9.60
CA ALA A 59 1.02 12.61 -8.51
C ALA A 59 -0.24 12.62 -7.63
N TYR A 60 -0.06 12.96 -6.36
CA TYR A 60 -1.08 12.80 -5.33
C TYR A 60 -1.19 14.02 -4.44
N LYS A 61 -2.44 14.40 -4.11
CA LYS A 61 -2.71 15.53 -3.23
C LYS A 61 -2.29 15.29 -1.78
N THR A 62 -2.22 14.03 -1.36
CA THR A 62 -1.87 13.67 0.00
C THR A 62 -0.71 12.71 0.01
N LYS A 63 0.16 12.88 1.00
CA LYS A 63 1.30 12.00 1.25
C LYS A 63 0.85 10.53 1.36
N TYR A 64 -0.22 10.26 2.11
CA TYR A 64 -0.79 8.91 2.27
C TYR A 64 -1.19 8.25 0.93
N SER A 65 -1.76 9.04 0.01
CA SER A 65 -2.16 8.51 -1.29
C SER A 65 -0.95 8.17 -2.18
N LEU A 66 0.11 8.98 -2.11
CA LEU A 66 1.38 8.66 -2.76
C LEU A 66 2.00 7.39 -2.17
N TRP A 67 2.04 7.28 -0.84
CA TRP A 67 2.56 6.09 -0.15
C TRP A 67 1.84 4.81 -0.60
N ARG A 68 0.51 4.83 -0.57
CA ARG A 68 -0.31 3.70 -1.01
C ARG A 68 -0.04 3.32 -2.47
N HIS A 69 0.18 4.31 -3.33
CA HIS A 69 0.53 4.06 -4.72
C HIS A 69 1.94 3.49 -4.86
N PHE A 70 2.91 3.99 -4.08
CA PHE A 70 4.27 3.48 -4.12
C PHE A 70 4.35 1.97 -3.80
N GLN A 71 3.47 1.47 -2.92
CA GLN A 71 3.31 0.03 -2.67
C GLN A 71 2.85 -0.77 -3.91
N THR A 72 2.46 -0.13 -5.01
CA THR A 72 2.17 -0.82 -6.29
C THR A 72 3.42 -1.04 -7.14
N HIS A 73 4.47 -0.25 -6.92
CA HIS A 73 5.79 -0.48 -7.52
C HIS A 73 6.55 -1.59 -6.79
N ASN A 74 6.23 -1.82 -5.52
CA ASN A 74 6.92 -2.79 -4.67
C ASN A 74 5.93 -3.83 -4.15
N PRO A 75 5.93 -5.07 -4.68
CA PRO A 75 4.95 -6.11 -4.30
C PRO A 75 5.20 -6.71 -2.90
N ARG A 76 5.92 -6.02 -2.00
CA ARG A 76 6.05 -6.46 -0.61
C ARG A 76 4.69 -6.43 0.07
N LYS A 77 4.44 -7.49 0.82
CA LYS A 77 3.21 -7.70 1.56
C LYS A 77 3.58 -7.88 3.03
N PRO A 78 3.93 -6.80 3.75
CA PRO A 78 4.43 -6.89 5.11
C PRO A 78 3.37 -7.37 6.11
N HIS A 79 2.09 -7.35 5.72
CA HIS A 79 0.99 -7.72 6.60
C HIS A 79 0.49 -9.13 6.29
N SER A 80 0.96 -10.09 7.07
CA SER A 80 0.58 -11.50 6.91
C SER A 80 -0.59 -11.90 7.80
N CYS A 81 -1.49 -12.70 7.25
CA CYS A 81 -2.56 -13.36 8.00
C CYS A 81 -1.96 -14.47 8.85
N THR A 82 -2.24 -14.45 10.15
CA THR A 82 -1.75 -15.46 11.10
C THR A 82 -2.48 -16.80 10.97
N ILE A 83 -3.62 -16.85 10.28
CA ILE A 83 -4.44 -18.07 10.13
C ILE A 83 -4.06 -18.83 8.85
N CYS A 84 -3.87 -18.13 7.73
CA CYS A 84 -3.61 -18.77 6.42
C CYS A 84 -2.31 -18.33 5.75
N ASN A 85 -1.46 -17.57 6.44
CA ASN A 85 -0.16 -17.06 5.95
C ASN A 85 -0.25 -16.20 4.68
N LYS A 86 -1.45 -15.79 4.26
CA LYS A 86 -1.64 -14.92 3.12
C LYS A 86 -1.22 -13.49 3.47
N SER A 87 -0.37 -12.90 2.63
CA SER A 87 0.17 -11.57 2.88
C SER A 87 -0.52 -10.47 2.05
N PHE A 88 -0.56 -9.26 2.61
CA PHE A 88 -1.19 -8.08 2.06
C PHE A 88 -0.24 -6.87 2.11
N SER A 89 -0.35 -5.99 1.13
CA SER A 89 0.46 -4.77 1.01
C SER A 89 -0.01 -3.64 1.94
N LEU A 90 -1.24 -3.71 2.45
CA LEU A 90 -1.83 -2.72 3.36
C LEU A 90 -2.56 -3.40 4.51
N VAL A 91 -2.46 -2.82 5.71
CA VAL A 91 -3.16 -3.28 6.93
C VAL A 91 -4.68 -3.37 6.71
N GLN A 92 -5.29 -2.40 6.01
CA GLN A 92 -6.73 -2.41 5.77
C GLN A 92 -7.18 -3.66 4.99
N TYR A 93 -6.37 -4.13 4.03
CA TYR A 93 -6.68 -5.35 3.29
C TYR A 93 -6.51 -6.61 4.14
N LEU A 94 -5.55 -6.62 5.06
CA LEU A 94 -5.45 -7.69 6.05
C LEU A 94 -6.67 -7.69 6.97
N ARG A 95 -7.10 -6.53 7.50
CA ARG A 95 -8.31 -6.43 8.35
C ARG A 95 -9.56 -6.93 7.63
N ASP A 96 -9.80 -6.46 6.41
CA ASP A 96 -10.92 -6.90 5.57
C ASP A 96 -10.84 -8.41 5.25
N HIS A 97 -9.63 -8.96 5.14
CA HIS A 97 -9.42 -10.39 4.98
C HIS A 97 -9.72 -11.17 6.26
N MET A 98 -9.38 -10.64 7.44
CA MET A 98 -9.69 -11.31 8.72
C MET A 98 -11.20 -11.49 8.94
N ASN A 99 -12.03 -10.58 8.40
CA ASN A 99 -13.49 -10.74 8.39
C ASN A 99 -13.95 -12.02 7.68
N LEU A 100 -13.16 -12.58 6.76
CA LEU A 100 -13.46 -13.87 6.11
C LEU A 100 -13.24 -15.06 7.04
N HIS A 101 -12.32 -14.92 8.01
CA HIS A 101 -12.06 -15.95 9.00
C HIS A 101 -13.05 -15.87 10.16
N SER A 102 -13.39 -14.67 10.64
CA SER A 102 -14.39 -14.49 11.71
C SER A 102 -15.84 -14.64 11.22
N GLY A 103 -16.07 -14.50 9.92
CA GLY A 103 -17.41 -14.42 9.34
C GLY A 103 -18.07 -13.04 9.52
N ASP A 104 -17.34 -12.06 10.05
CA ASP A 104 -17.86 -10.71 10.27
C ASP A 104 -18.25 -10.02 8.96
N LYS A 105 -19.37 -9.30 9.02
CA LYS A 105 -19.90 -8.51 7.90
C LYS A 105 -20.18 -7.08 8.34
N PRO A 106 -19.14 -6.29 8.66
CA PRO A 106 -19.32 -4.95 9.22
C PRO A 106 -19.91 -3.95 8.22
N TYR A 107 -19.79 -4.23 6.91
CA TYR A 107 -20.23 -3.31 5.87
C TYR A 107 -21.68 -3.59 5.48
N LYS A 108 -22.62 -2.86 6.07
CA LYS A 108 -24.07 -3.01 5.83
C LYS A 108 -24.56 -2.08 4.72
N CYS A 109 -25.52 -2.55 3.92
CA CYS A 109 -26.27 -1.69 3.01
C CYS A 109 -27.19 -0.76 3.81
N ASP A 110 -27.25 0.50 3.41
CA ASP A 110 -28.08 1.55 4.00
C ASP A 110 -29.36 1.82 3.21
N PHE A 111 -29.57 1.12 2.09
CA PHE A 111 -30.79 1.25 1.31
C PHE A 111 -31.99 0.65 2.06
N PRO A 112 -33.11 1.38 2.21
CA PRO A 112 -34.29 0.88 2.91
C PRO A 112 -34.79 -0.45 2.34
N GLY A 113 -35.06 -1.41 3.22
CA GLY A 113 -35.50 -2.75 2.81
C GLY A 113 -34.36 -3.70 2.36
N CYS A 114 -33.15 -3.19 2.13
CA CYS A 114 -31.99 -4.02 1.86
C CYS A 114 -31.32 -4.48 3.18
N LYS A 115 -31.18 -5.80 3.36
CA LYS A 115 -30.51 -6.40 4.53
C LYS A 115 -29.09 -6.92 4.20
N ALA A 116 -28.58 -6.61 3.02
CA ALA A 116 -27.28 -7.11 2.57
C ALA A 116 -26.14 -6.57 3.45
N SER A 117 -25.24 -7.45 3.87
CA SER A 117 -24.05 -7.12 4.64
C SER A 117 -22.85 -7.86 4.07
N PHE A 118 -21.68 -7.21 4.09
CA PHE A 118 -20.48 -7.67 3.40
C PHE A 118 -19.27 -7.66 4.34
N SER A 119 -18.33 -8.57 4.10
CA SER A 119 -17.05 -8.65 4.82
C SER A 119 -16.00 -7.64 4.31
N GLN A 120 -16.24 -7.03 3.15
CA GLN A 120 -15.31 -6.09 2.50
C GLN A 120 -16.06 -4.85 1.98
N ALA A 121 -15.45 -3.67 2.15
CA ALA A 121 -16.05 -2.40 1.71
C ALA A 121 -16.32 -2.36 0.20
N GLY A 122 -15.38 -2.85 -0.61
CA GLY A 122 -15.52 -2.85 -2.07
C GLY A 122 -16.69 -3.69 -2.58
N LYS A 123 -17.07 -4.76 -1.86
CA LYS A 123 -18.24 -5.58 -2.19
C LYS A 123 -19.54 -4.81 -1.93
N LEU A 124 -19.62 -4.08 -0.83
CA LEU A 124 -20.73 -3.17 -0.56
C LEU A 124 -20.81 -2.07 -1.63
N SER A 125 -19.69 -1.44 -1.98
CA SER A 125 -19.67 -0.40 -3.04
C SER A 125 -20.10 -0.92 -4.41
N PHE A 126 -19.82 -2.18 -4.72
CA PHE A 126 -20.33 -2.82 -5.93
C PHE A 126 -21.83 -3.11 -5.83
N HIS A 127 -22.30 -3.63 -4.70
CA HIS A 127 -23.73 -3.85 -4.44
C HIS A 127 -24.56 -2.56 -4.55
N LYS A 128 -24.10 -1.44 -3.98
CA LYS A 128 -24.82 -0.16 -4.04
C LYS A 128 -24.91 0.46 -5.44
N ARG A 129 -24.16 -0.06 -6.42
CA ARG A 129 -24.18 0.40 -7.81
C ARG A 129 -25.06 -0.46 -8.71
N GLN A 130 -25.61 -1.56 -8.17
CA GLN A 130 -26.63 -2.38 -8.80
C GLN A 130 -28.00 -1.84 -8.42
#